data_AF-A0A0G4J0X8-F1
#
_entry.id   AF-A0A0G4J0X8-F1
#
_cell.length_a   1.000
_cell.length_b   1.000
_cell.length_c   1.000
_cell.angle_alpha   90.00
_cell.angle_beta   90.00
_cell.angle_gamma   90.00
#
_symmetry.space_group_name_H-M   'P 1'
#
loop_
_entity.id
_entity.type
_entity.pdbx_description
1 polymer ?
#
loop_
_entity_poly.entity_id
_entity_poly.type
_entity_poly.pdbx_seq_one_letter_code
_entity_poly.pdbx_strand_id
1 'polypeptide(L)'
;MPHELIAIREVLLSADRYEGLRLYTMIFFHCQLFLRSAEGCPFRIEDILTSLVSVNPDNGDVNCMGVKIKGKADGSFVPLMIWRCTDVPELCLVSHLLLWLSVSGITSGYLFPKKKGSSDCFDFTTFNNQLKKLLSDVVGRDDGRVWGMHTLRKTGYLLAIWGKGELGQIMLSARHKTVESAKRYYGSAAAFLKMISLQKRSALLTVDYTWEAIHMSDHRELVALNENPIGGLPDLFRHVRIFVENLVAQRVLAPNKTRNIIALSQAILQARDQSIDAKIDNILALMQAKGFGDLTGQLVELLARKYALQGVQDRHAPDSADNNADQRRSARGRNRARPAVSSDKDSSGDAPANNNDAFNADAERGLHQSQPRAHVPIADNGRQAGGISDEQPRNDLEPEPRSGKRRRREAGDFDVADRDMSNIDTHAKLRTMRRIEIQCAGRAKNSFTPSMRTFYYNVLTPVLNCLRRHCNDDDDEFARRWGDQFAHTDFKKRRCPGSHPSNGCGWQG
;
A
#
# COMPACT_ATOMS: atom_id res chain seq x y z
N MET A 1 -4.30 10.38 -4.43
CA MET A 1 -4.74 11.75 -4.12
C MET A 1 -4.87 11.88 -2.61
N PRO A 2 -4.49 13.01 -2.00
CA PRO A 2 -4.74 13.24 -0.58
C PRO A 2 -6.23 13.14 -0.23
N HIS A 3 -7.11 13.74 -1.05
CA HIS A 3 -8.56 13.68 -0.85
C HIS A 3 -9.11 12.26 -0.91
N GLU A 4 -8.76 11.47 -1.94
CA GLU A 4 -9.22 10.08 -2.04
C GLU A 4 -8.66 9.20 -0.92
N LEU A 5 -7.51 9.53 -0.34
CA LEU A 5 -7.01 8.81 0.84
C LEU A 5 -7.90 9.08 2.06
N ILE A 6 -8.41 10.31 2.21
CA ILE A 6 -9.41 10.66 3.22
C ILE A 6 -10.76 9.99 2.91
N ALA A 7 -11.22 9.99 1.65
CA ALA A 7 -12.45 9.27 1.28
C ALA A 7 -12.34 7.76 1.55
N ILE A 8 -11.17 7.16 1.26
CA ILE A 8 -10.87 5.76 1.61
C ILE A 8 -10.95 5.56 3.14
N ARG A 9 -10.41 6.49 3.93
CA ARG A 9 -10.52 6.47 5.39
C ARG A 9 -11.98 6.47 5.83
N GLU A 10 -12.77 7.40 5.32
CA GLU A 10 -14.19 7.54 5.66
C GLU A 10 -14.97 6.26 5.34
N VAL A 11 -14.77 5.68 4.16
CA VAL A 11 -15.42 4.44 3.76
C VAL A 11 -15.00 3.28 4.67
N LEU A 12 -13.71 3.08 4.90
CA LEU A 12 -13.20 1.94 5.68
C LEU A 12 -13.46 2.05 7.18
N LEU A 13 -13.54 3.27 7.72
CA LEU A 13 -13.75 3.54 9.15
C LEU A 13 -15.19 3.98 9.47
N SER A 14 -16.10 3.93 8.49
CA SER A 14 -17.54 4.21 8.66
C SER A 14 -18.27 3.19 9.54
N ALA A 15 -17.66 2.01 9.75
CA ALA A 15 -18.24 0.92 10.52
C ALA A 15 -17.22 0.39 11.53
N ASP A 16 -17.71 -0.17 12.64
CA ASP A 16 -16.89 -0.76 13.70
C ASP A 16 -16.33 -2.13 13.28
N ARG A 17 -15.48 -2.13 12.25
CA ARG A 17 -14.94 -3.33 11.59
C ARG A 17 -13.42 -3.37 11.67
N TYR A 18 -12.91 -4.41 12.31
CA TYR A 18 -11.48 -4.68 12.47
C TYR A 18 -10.73 -4.70 11.13
N GLU A 19 -11.34 -5.31 10.11
CA GLU A 19 -10.80 -5.43 8.77
C GLU A 19 -10.66 -4.07 8.08
N GLY A 20 -11.63 -3.17 8.30
CA GLY A 20 -11.62 -1.82 7.75
C GLY A 20 -10.46 -1.00 8.30
N LEU A 21 -10.31 -1.02 9.64
CA LEU A 21 -9.17 -0.37 10.30
C LEU A 21 -7.83 -0.94 9.84
N ARG A 22 -7.69 -2.27 9.83
CA ARG A 22 -6.46 -2.92 9.35
C ARG A 22 -6.13 -2.47 7.93
N LEU A 23 -7.10 -2.55 7.02
CA LEU A 23 -6.88 -2.25 5.61
C LEU A 23 -6.50 -0.77 5.42
N TYR A 24 -7.16 0.16 6.11
CA TYR A 24 -6.81 1.57 6.05
C TYR A 24 -5.38 1.82 6.55
N THR A 25 -5.05 1.34 7.76
CA THR A 25 -3.71 1.53 8.34
C THR A 25 -2.63 0.89 7.48
N MET A 26 -2.89 -0.28 6.87
CA MET A 26 -1.99 -0.91 5.90
C MET A 26 -1.78 -0.03 4.66
N ILE A 27 -2.86 0.43 4.01
CA ILE A 27 -2.79 1.32 2.84
C ILE A 27 -1.95 2.55 3.18
N PHE A 28 -2.20 3.15 4.34
CA PHE A 28 -1.56 4.38 4.72
C PHE A 28 -0.08 4.19 5.07
N PHE A 29 0.25 3.12 5.80
CA PHE A 29 1.62 2.69 6.08
C PHE A 29 2.42 2.51 4.78
N HIS A 30 1.84 1.87 3.77
CA HIS A 30 2.48 1.71 2.47
C HIS A 30 2.67 3.04 1.71
N CYS A 31 1.72 3.98 1.81
CA CYS A 31 1.82 5.28 1.16
C CYS A 31 2.93 6.13 1.77
N GLN A 32 2.88 6.37 3.09
CA GLN A 32 3.81 7.24 3.82
C GLN A 32 5.26 6.73 3.75
N LEU A 33 5.46 5.42 3.79
CA LEU A 33 6.80 4.81 3.73
C LEU A 33 7.25 4.38 2.32
N PHE A 34 6.50 4.74 1.27
CA PHE A 34 6.80 4.41 -0.13
C PHE A 34 7.02 2.91 -0.40
N LEU A 35 6.37 2.04 0.38
CA LEU A 35 6.68 0.61 0.43
C LEU A 35 6.12 -0.17 -0.75
N ARG A 36 6.88 -1.16 -1.18
CA ARG A 36 6.38 -2.26 -2.01
C ARG A 36 5.61 -3.26 -1.13
N SER A 37 4.76 -4.09 -1.73
CA SER A 37 3.99 -5.09 -0.96
C SER A 37 4.87 -6.04 -0.17
N ALA A 38 5.94 -6.55 -0.80
CA ALA A 38 6.91 -7.45 -0.17
C ALA A 38 7.67 -6.80 1.00
N GLU A 39 7.56 -5.48 1.19
CA GLU A 39 8.21 -4.74 2.27
C GLU A 39 7.23 -4.48 3.42
N GLY A 40 6.00 -4.04 3.12
CA GLY A 40 5.02 -3.65 4.15
C GLY A 40 4.10 -4.78 4.65
N CYS A 41 3.69 -5.72 3.79
CA CYS A 41 2.83 -6.83 4.23
C CYS A 41 3.50 -7.72 5.29
N PRO A 42 4.78 -8.14 5.14
CA PRO A 42 5.45 -8.96 6.15
C PRO A 42 6.10 -8.15 7.29
N PHE A 43 5.79 -6.86 7.43
CA PHE A 43 6.38 -6.02 8.47
C PHE A 43 6.02 -6.52 9.87
N ARG A 44 7.00 -6.54 10.78
CA ARG A 44 6.83 -7.08 12.12
C ARG A 44 6.95 -6.01 13.19
N ILE A 45 6.34 -6.24 14.36
CA ILE A 45 6.53 -5.39 15.53
C ILE A 45 8.01 -5.29 15.91
N GLU A 46 8.76 -6.38 15.75
CA GLU A 46 10.21 -6.41 16.02
C GLU A 46 11.04 -5.60 15.02
N ASP A 47 10.42 -5.08 13.95
CA ASP A 47 11.04 -4.16 13.00
C ASP A 47 10.94 -2.69 13.43
N ILE A 48 10.31 -2.40 14.59
CA ILE A 48 10.34 -1.08 15.21
C ILE A 48 11.70 -0.86 15.89
N LEU A 49 12.32 0.28 15.61
CA LEU A 49 13.57 0.72 16.21
C LEU A 49 13.25 1.53 17.47
N THR A 50 13.18 0.88 18.62
CA THR A 50 12.74 1.50 19.89
C THR A 50 13.58 2.71 20.29
N SER A 51 14.89 2.70 20.01
CA SER A 51 15.78 3.84 20.25
C SER A 51 15.45 5.08 19.40
N LEU A 52 14.64 4.92 18.34
CA LEU A 52 14.18 5.97 17.45
C LEU A 52 12.67 6.23 17.58
N VAL A 53 12.01 5.64 18.59
CA VAL A 53 10.68 6.08 18.98
C VAL A 53 10.87 7.17 20.02
N SER A 54 10.44 8.39 19.71
CA SER A 54 10.53 9.54 20.61
C SER A 54 9.17 9.84 21.22
N VAL A 55 9.15 10.13 22.52
CA VAL A 55 7.93 10.45 23.26
C VAL A 55 8.02 11.83 23.90
N ASN A 56 6.91 12.52 23.99
CA ASN A 56 6.79 13.75 24.75
C ASN A 56 6.80 13.39 26.26
N PRO A 57 7.75 13.94 27.05
CA PRO A 57 7.86 13.60 28.47
C PRO A 57 6.68 14.11 29.32
N ASP A 58 5.98 15.16 28.88
CA ASP A 58 4.94 15.81 29.68
C ASP A 58 3.61 15.05 29.63
N ASN A 59 3.26 14.50 28.47
CA ASN A 59 1.96 13.84 28.27
C ASN A 59 2.08 12.39 27.76
N GLY A 60 3.30 11.90 27.52
CA GLY A 60 3.56 10.54 27.04
C GLY A 60 3.11 10.29 25.60
N ASP A 61 2.83 11.34 24.82
CA ASP A 61 2.48 11.19 23.41
C ASP A 61 3.68 10.75 22.56
N VAL A 62 3.45 9.86 21.60
CA VAL A 62 4.50 9.46 20.66
C VAL A 62 4.67 10.56 19.60
N ASN A 63 5.86 11.13 19.49
CA ASN A 63 6.20 12.18 18.52
C ASN A 63 6.63 11.60 17.17
N CYS A 64 7.37 10.50 17.19
CA CYS A 64 7.81 9.81 15.98
C CYS A 64 8.13 8.34 16.27
N MET A 65 8.18 7.53 15.21
CA MET A 65 8.53 6.12 15.28
C MET A 65 9.56 5.75 14.22
N GLY A 66 10.73 5.27 14.64
CA GLY A 66 11.69 4.65 13.75
C GLY A 66 11.32 3.19 13.43
N VAL A 67 11.46 2.81 12.17
CA VAL A 67 11.25 1.43 11.68
C VAL A 67 12.40 1.01 10.78
N LYS A 68 12.69 -0.29 10.69
CA LYS A 68 13.66 -0.83 9.74
C LYS A 68 12.96 -1.58 8.61
N ILE A 69 13.33 -1.29 7.37
CA ILE A 69 12.75 -1.92 6.18
C ILE A 69 13.85 -2.49 5.31
N LYS A 70 13.65 -3.69 4.77
CA LYS A 70 14.57 -4.30 3.79
C LYS A 70 13.89 -4.47 2.45
N GLY A 71 14.22 -3.60 1.49
CA GLY A 71 13.78 -3.72 0.11
C GLY A 71 14.55 -4.76 -0.68
N LYS A 72 14.01 -5.14 -1.85
CA LYS A 72 14.62 -6.14 -2.75
C LYS A 72 16.05 -5.79 -3.19
N ALA A 73 16.33 -4.50 -3.35
CA ALA A 73 17.61 -4.00 -3.85
C ALA A 73 18.55 -3.52 -2.74
N ASP A 74 18.13 -3.66 -1.49
CA ASP A 74 18.83 -3.17 -0.30
C ASP A 74 19.74 -4.28 0.23
N GLY A 75 21.01 -3.97 0.47
CA GLY A 75 21.97 -4.93 1.01
C GLY A 75 21.68 -5.28 2.49
N SER A 76 21.13 -4.32 3.22
CA SER A 76 20.80 -4.39 4.64
C SER A 76 19.42 -3.77 4.89
N PHE A 77 18.94 -3.88 6.13
CA PHE A 77 17.81 -3.08 6.57
C PHE A 77 18.18 -1.58 6.51
N VAL A 78 17.22 -0.78 6.08
CA VAL A 78 17.29 0.68 6.00
C VAL A 78 16.35 1.26 7.06
N PRO A 79 16.84 2.09 7.98
CA PRO A 79 16.00 2.73 8.97
C PRO A 79 15.23 3.90 8.32
N LEU A 80 13.94 4.00 8.64
CA LEU A 80 13.04 5.05 8.20
C LEU A 80 12.28 5.62 9.40
N MET A 81 11.91 6.89 9.33
CA MET A 81 11.11 7.57 10.34
C MET A 81 9.64 7.65 9.93
N ILE A 82 8.77 7.66 10.93
CA ILE A 82 7.36 8.01 10.81
C ILE A 82 7.13 9.19 11.76
N TRP A 83 6.80 10.35 11.19
CA TRP A 83 6.60 11.58 11.95
C TRP A 83 5.14 11.76 12.32
N ARG A 84 4.88 12.28 13.52
CA ARG A 84 3.53 12.70 13.89
C ARG A 84 3.17 13.95 13.10
N CYS A 85 1.99 13.96 12.51
CA CYS A 85 1.43 15.10 11.81
C CYS A 85 0.18 15.56 12.56
N THR A 86 0.22 16.73 13.19
CA THR A 86 -0.95 17.30 13.90
C THR A 86 -1.76 18.25 13.02
N ASP A 87 -1.16 18.80 11.95
CA ASP A 87 -1.82 19.72 11.02
C ASP A 87 -3.00 19.08 10.26
N VAL A 88 -2.85 17.79 9.91
CA VAL A 88 -3.87 17.01 9.21
C VAL A 88 -4.03 15.65 9.90
N PRO A 89 -4.84 15.56 10.97
CA PRO A 89 -4.97 14.34 11.78
C PRO A 89 -5.37 13.10 10.97
N GLU A 90 -6.15 13.27 9.90
CA GLU A 90 -6.50 12.20 8.94
C GLU A 90 -5.27 11.55 8.31
N LEU A 91 -4.18 12.32 8.19
CA LEU A 91 -2.90 11.94 7.60
C LEU A 91 -1.78 11.79 8.65
N CYS A 92 -2.14 11.61 9.92
CA CYS A 92 -1.18 11.26 10.96
C CYS A 92 -0.97 9.73 11.05
N LEU A 93 0.08 9.20 10.42
CA LEU A 93 0.32 7.74 10.46
C LEU A 93 0.63 7.25 11.88
N VAL A 94 1.32 8.05 12.71
CA VAL A 94 1.57 7.71 14.12
C VAL A 94 0.25 7.44 14.86
N SER A 95 -0.70 8.38 14.83
CA SER A 95 -2.01 8.22 15.48
C SER A 95 -2.77 6.98 14.98
N HIS A 96 -2.76 6.72 13.66
CA HIS A 96 -3.45 5.57 13.09
C HIS A 96 -2.77 4.23 13.41
N LEU A 97 -1.44 4.21 13.57
CA LEU A 97 -0.71 3.04 14.05
C LEU A 97 -0.98 2.78 15.53
N LEU A 98 -0.98 3.80 16.38
CA LEU A 98 -1.31 3.65 17.80
C LEU A 98 -2.75 3.16 18.00
N LEU A 99 -3.70 3.71 17.24
CA LEU A 99 -5.09 3.24 17.22
C LEU A 99 -5.16 1.76 16.79
N TRP A 100 -4.46 1.39 15.71
CA TRP A 100 -4.39 0.00 15.26
C TRP A 100 -3.80 -0.94 16.32
N LEU A 101 -2.68 -0.57 16.95
CA LEU A 101 -2.05 -1.39 17.98
C LEU A 101 -2.96 -1.54 19.21
N SER A 102 -3.67 -0.48 19.60
CA SER A 102 -4.64 -0.50 20.69
C SER A 102 -5.80 -1.47 20.41
N VAL A 103 -6.45 -1.34 19.25
CA VAL A 103 -7.61 -2.17 18.88
C VAL A 103 -7.22 -3.62 18.59
N SER A 104 -6.06 -3.83 17.98
CA SER A 104 -5.57 -5.17 17.62
C SER A 104 -5.04 -5.96 18.80
N GLY A 105 -4.46 -5.28 19.80
CA GLY A 105 -3.81 -5.93 20.94
C GLY A 105 -2.54 -6.70 20.55
N ILE A 106 -1.99 -6.45 19.36
CA ILE A 106 -0.79 -7.13 18.88
C ILE A 106 0.43 -6.56 19.60
N THR A 107 1.19 -7.42 20.24
CA THR A 107 2.42 -7.05 20.96
C THR A 107 3.69 -7.64 20.37
N SER A 108 3.57 -8.60 19.45
CA SER A 108 4.67 -9.25 18.74
C SER A 108 4.16 -9.88 17.43
N GLY A 109 5.08 -10.27 16.55
CA GLY A 109 4.73 -10.88 15.27
C GLY A 109 4.47 -9.86 14.16
N TYR A 110 3.62 -10.23 13.21
CA TYR A 110 3.28 -9.35 12.09
C TYR A 110 2.44 -8.17 12.57
N LEU A 111 2.80 -6.95 12.15
CA LEU A 111 2.03 -5.74 12.43
C LEU A 111 0.62 -5.86 11.84
N PHE A 112 0.49 -6.52 10.69
CA PHE A 112 -0.78 -6.78 10.01
C PHE A 112 -0.97 -8.28 9.79
N PRO A 113 -1.62 -8.99 10.72
CA PRO A 113 -1.86 -10.41 10.58
C PRO A 113 -3.08 -10.69 9.68
N LYS A 114 -3.14 -11.91 9.13
CA LYS A 114 -4.22 -12.37 8.24
C LYS A 114 -5.62 -12.23 8.85
N LYS A 115 -5.73 -12.46 10.16
CA LYS A 115 -6.94 -12.27 10.98
C LYS A 115 -6.52 -11.92 12.41
N LYS A 116 -7.46 -11.41 13.21
CA LYS A 116 -7.19 -11.09 14.62
C LYS A 116 -6.63 -12.32 15.35
N GLY A 117 -5.52 -12.14 16.06
CA GLY A 117 -4.82 -13.21 16.81
C GLY A 117 -4.06 -14.23 15.95
N SER A 118 -3.99 -14.08 14.62
CA SER A 118 -3.21 -14.98 13.77
C SER A 118 -1.72 -14.63 13.78
N SER A 119 -0.88 -15.65 13.75
CA SER A 119 0.56 -15.54 13.53
C SER A 119 0.94 -15.43 12.05
N ASP A 120 -0.03 -15.51 11.12
CA ASP A 120 0.22 -15.51 9.69
C ASP A 120 0.25 -14.08 9.13
N CYS A 121 1.17 -13.86 8.20
CA CYS A 121 1.28 -12.62 7.45
C CYS A 121 0.01 -12.39 6.61
N PHE A 122 -0.42 -11.12 6.51
CA PHE A 122 -1.47 -10.76 5.56
C PHE A 122 -0.97 -10.90 4.12
N ASP A 123 -1.62 -11.76 3.34
CA ASP A 123 -1.19 -12.11 1.99
C ASP A 123 -1.28 -10.91 1.03
N PHE A 124 -0.22 -10.76 0.21
CA PHE A 124 -0.13 -9.75 -0.84
C PHE A 124 -1.28 -9.85 -1.84
N THR A 125 -1.65 -11.05 -2.28
CA THR A 125 -2.68 -11.24 -3.31
C THR A 125 -4.02 -10.71 -2.83
N THR A 126 -4.37 -11.06 -1.60
CA THR A 126 -5.55 -10.60 -0.87
C THR A 126 -5.51 -9.08 -0.71
N PHE A 127 -4.38 -8.53 -0.24
CA PHE A 127 -4.24 -7.08 -0.07
C PHE A 127 -4.41 -6.32 -1.38
N ASN A 128 -3.74 -6.77 -2.45
CA ASN A 128 -3.81 -6.11 -3.74
C ASN A 128 -5.20 -6.22 -4.38
N ASN A 129 -5.91 -7.34 -4.20
CA ASN A 129 -7.29 -7.49 -4.67
C ASN A 129 -8.26 -6.59 -3.90
N GLN A 130 -8.14 -6.53 -2.57
CA GLN A 130 -8.94 -5.63 -1.75
C GLN A 130 -8.68 -4.16 -2.09
N LEU A 131 -7.41 -3.78 -2.27
CA LEU A 131 -7.02 -2.44 -2.68
C LEU A 131 -7.61 -2.05 -4.04
N LYS A 132 -7.51 -2.93 -5.04
CA LYS A 132 -8.05 -2.68 -6.38
C LYS A 132 -9.55 -2.42 -6.34
N LYS A 133 -10.29 -3.31 -5.66
CA LYS A 133 -11.75 -3.17 -5.51
C LYS A 133 -12.10 -1.86 -4.82
N LEU A 134 -11.48 -1.58 -3.67
CA LEU A 134 -11.72 -0.35 -2.92
C LEU A 134 -11.43 0.91 -3.75
N LEU A 135 -10.34 0.94 -4.52
CA LEU A 135 -10.01 2.08 -5.36
C LEU A 135 -10.97 2.25 -6.54
N SER A 136 -11.43 1.15 -7.16
CA SER A 136 -12.50 1.22 -8.16
C SER A 136 -13.78 1.82 -7.56
N ASP A 137 -14.18 1.34 -6.37
CA ASP A 137 -15.41 1.76 -5.68
C ASP A 137 -15.35 3.25 -5.26
N VAL A 138 -14.24 3.71 -4.68
CA VAL A 138 -14.11 5.08 -4.17
C VAL A 138 -13.80 6.10 -5.27
N VAL A 139 -12.97 5.74 -6.26
CA VAL A 139 -12.53 6.69 -7.30
C VAL A 139 -13.45 6.67 -8.53
N GLY A 140 -14.30 5.65 -8.66
CA GLY A 140 -15.27 5.53 -9.75
C GLY A 140 -14.62 5.35 -11.13
N ARG A 141 -13.43 4.75 -11.20
CA ARG A 141 -12.77 4.42 -12.49
C ARG A 141 -12.57 2.92 -12.59
N ASP A 142 -13.29 2.31 -13.54
CA ASP A 142 -13.39 0.86 -13.67
C ASP A 142 -12.54 0.30 -14.82
N ASP A 143 -11.33 0.83 -14.98
CA ASP A 143 -10.45 0.42 -16.09
C ASP A 143 -9.59 -0.83 -15.78
N GLY A 144 -9.70 -1.40 -14.58
CA GLY A 144 -9.08 -2.67 -14.14
C GLY A 144 -7.55 -2.77 -14.21
N ARG A 145 -6.90 -1.81 -14.89
CA ARG A 145 -5.48 -1.80 -15.27
C ARG A 145 -4.70 -0.72 -14.54
N VAL A 146 -5.35 0.28 -13.95
CA VAL A 146 -4.68 1.41 -13.27
C VAL A 146 -4.40 1.15 -11.79
N TRP A 147 -5.21 0.32 -11.12
CA TRP A 147 -5.15 0.14 -9.67
C TRP A 147 -4.22 -1.00 -9.23
N GLY A 148 -3.42 -0.75 -8.19
CA GLY A 148 -2.60 -1.77 -7.53
C GLY A 148 -1.55 -1.17 -6.60
N MET A 149 -0.61 -1.98 -6.11
CA MET A 149 0.41 -1.52 -5.15
C MET A 149 1.24 -0.30 -5.61
N HIS A 150 1.46 -0.15 -6.92
CA HIS A 150 2.14 1.04 -7.44
C HIS A 150 1.35 2.33 -7.21
N THR A 151 0.02 2.26 -7.08
CA THR A 151 -0.83 3.39 -6.70
C THR A 151 -0.44 3.92 -5.33
N LEU A 152 -0.15 3.05 -4.36
CA LEU A 152 0.23 3.49 -3.01
C LEU A 152 1.55 4.27 -3.00
N ARG A 153 2.56 3.76 -3.73
CA ARG A 153 3.85 4.44 -3.86
C ARG A 153 3.73 5.77 -4.62
N LYS A 154 2.89 5.83 -5.67
CA LYS A 154 2.56 7.10 -6.36
C LYS A 154 1.83 8.07 -5.41
N THR A 155 0.95 7.59 -4.55
CA THR A 155 0.29 8.40 -3.52
C THR A 155 1.29 8.92 -2.50
N GLY A 156 2.30 8.16 -2.09
CA GLY A 156 3.41 8.66 -1.27
C GLY A 156 4.13 9.85 -1.93
N TYR A 157 4.41 9.77 -3.23
CA TYR A 157 4.97 10.90 -4.00
C TYR A 157 4.02 12.11 -4.02
N LEU A 158 2.73 11.88 -4.20
CA LEU A 158 1.72 12.95 -4.18
C LEU A 158 1.68 13.66 -2.82
N LEU A 159 1.68 12.91 -1.71
CA LEU A 159 1.70 13.48 -0.37
C LEU A 159 2.97 14.31 -0.16
N ALA A 160 4.13 13.77 -0.55
CA ALA A 160 5.37 14.49 -0.37
C ALA A 160 5.48 15.78 -1.18
N ILE A 161 5.05 15.78 -2.45
CA ILE A 161 5.06 17.00 -3.28
C ILE A 161 4.03 18.01 -2.77
N TRP A 162 2.84 17.56 -2.37
CA TRP A 162 1.83 18.44 -1.79
C TRP A 162 2.34 19.07 -0.50
N GLY A 163 3.04 18.29 0.34
CA GLY A 163 3.70 18.76 1.55
C GLY A 163 5.04 19.46 1.33
N LYS A 164 5.29 19.99 0.12
CA LYS A 164 6.46 20.79 -0.24
C LYS A 164 7.81 20.07 -0.14
N GLY A 165 7.81 18.74 -0.18
CA GLY A 165 9.02 17.92 -0.17
C GLY A 165 9.92 18.12 -1.39
N GLU A 166 11.22 18.18 -1.15
CA GLU A 166 12.23 18.35 -2.20
C GLU A 166 12.52 17.02 -2.92
N LEU A 167 12.76 17.05 -4.25
CA LEU A 167 12.96 15.85 -5.05
C LEU A 167 14.07 14.93 -4.52
N GLY A 168 15.20 15.49 -4.06
CA GLY A 168 16.30 14.70 -3.49
C GLY A 168 15.87 13.92 -2.26
N GLN A 169 15.19 14.58 -1.32
CA GLN A 169 14.68 13.96 -0.09
C GLN A 169 13.60 12.92 -0.36
N ILE A 170 12.69 13.19 -1.32
CA ILE A 170 11.67 12.24 -1.74
C ILE A 170 12.31 11.02 -2.40
N MET A 171 13.35 11.21 -3.22
CA MET A 171 14.08 10.13 -3.87
C MET A 171 14.70 9.17 -2.84
N LEU A 172 15.38 9.73 -1.84
CA LEU A 172 16.02 8.97 -0.76
C LEU A 172 14.96 8.25 0.10
N SER A 173 13.89 8.95 0.48
CA SER A 173 12.73 8.41 1.20
C SER A 173 12.07 7.24 0.46
N ALA A 174 11.92 7.35 -0.86
CA ALA A 174 11.41 6.27 -1.71
C ALA A 174 12.45 5.17 -1.98
N ARG A 175 13.71 5.33 -1.57
CA ARG A 175 14.83 4.42 -1.85
C ARG A 175 15.02 4.17 -3.35
N HIS A 176 14.96 5.23 -4.16
CA HIS A 176 15.34 5.15 -5.56
C HIS A 176 16.85 5.35 -5.72
N LYS A 177 17.49 4.48 -6.51
CA LYS A 177 18.93 4.56 -6.78
C LYS A 177 19.31 5.67 -7.77
N THR A 178 18.40 6.01 -8.67
CA THR A 178 18.66 6.99 -9.74
C THR A 178 17.58 8.06 -9.77
N VAL A 179 18.01 9.26 -10.13
CA VAL A 179 17.15 10.44 -10.27
C VAL A 179 16.10 10.19 -11.37
N GLU A 180 16.45 9.52 -12.46
CA GLU A 180 15.54 9.19 -13.57
C GLU A 180 14.36 8.32 -13.11
N SER A 181 14.62 7.37 -12.21
CA SER A 181 13.54 6.57 -11.62
C SER A 181 12.60 7.42 -10.79
N ALA A 182 13.14 8.34 -9.97
CA ALA A 182 12.35 9.23 -9.14
C ALA A 182 11.57 10.26 -9.96
N LYS A 183 12.19 10.86 -10.99
CA LYS A 183 11.59 11.85 -11.89
C LYS A 183 10.31 11.35 -12.55
N ARG A 184 10.21 10.07 -12.91
CA ARG A 184 8.98 9.50 -13.48
C ARG A 184 7.80 9.55 -12.52
N TYR A 185 8.02 9.22 -11.24
CA TYR A 185 6.99 9.32 -10.21
C TYR A 185 6.69 10.79 -9.87
N TYR A 186 7.75 11.60 -9.71
CA TYR A 186 7.62 13.01 -9.36
C TYR A 186 6.86 13.80 -10.42
N GLY A 187 7.25 13.70 -11.70
CA GLY A 187 6.61 14.43 -12.79
C GLY A 187 5.14 14.08 -12.94
N SER A 188 4.80 12.79 -12.84
CA SER A 188 3.40 12.34 -12.88
C SER A 188 2.58 12.90 -11.71
N ALA A 189 3.16 12.89 -10.51
CA ALA A 189 2.50 13.38 -9.30
C ALA A 189 2.35 14.91 -9.28
N ALA A 190 3.38 15.65 -9.69
CA ALA A 190 3.36 17.10 -9.79
C ALA A 190 2.34 17.59 -10.83
N ALA A 191 2.33 16.99 -12.03
CA ALA A 191 1.34 17.31 -13.06
C ALA A 191 -0.09 17.07 -12.56
N PHE A 192 -0.29 15.97 -11.85
CA PHE A 192 -1.59 15.62 -11.30
C PHE A 192 -2.04 16.59 -10.19
N LEU A 193 -1.15 16.99 -9.26
CA LEU A 193 -1.46 18.05 -8.27
C LEU A 193 -1.81 19.37 -8.95
N LYS A 194 -1.07 19.74 -10.01
CA LYS A 194 -1.39 20.94 -10.79
C LYS A 194 -2.79 20.85 -11.40
N MET A 195 -3.17 19.70 -11.96
CA MET A 195 -4.53 19.49 -12.48
C MET A 195 -5.61 19.67 -11.40
N ILE A 196 -5.43 19.12 -10.21
CA ILE A 196 -6.40 19.25 -9.11
C ILE A 196 -6.54 20.72 -8.68
N SER A 197 -5.41 21.42 -8.50
CA SER A 197 -5.42 22.85 -8.12
C SER A 197 -6.17 23.72 -9.14
N LEU A 198 -6.05 23.42 -10.44
CA LEU A 198 -6.77 24.11 -11.50
C LEU A 198 -8.28 23.80 -11.49
N GLN A 199 -8.66 22.59 -11.11
CA GLN A 199 -10.06 22.17 -11.03
C GLN A 199 -10.81 22.73 -9.81
N LYS A 200 -10.14 23.46 -8.91
CA LYS A 200 -10.69 24.03 -7.65
C LYS A 200 -11.48 23.01 -6.80
N ARG A 201 -11.19 21.72 -6.96
CA ARG A 201 -12.02 20.61 -6.45
C ARG A 201 -11.73 20.20 -5.01
N SER A 202 -10.85 20.87 -4.27
CA SER A 202 -10.47 20.35 -2.96
C SER A 202 -10.06 21.43 -1.96
N ALA A 203 -10.88 21.61 -0.92
CA ALA A 203 -10.54 22.38 0.28
C ALA A 203 -9.31 21.81 1.01
N LEU A 204 -8.92 20.56 0.75
CA LEU A 204 -7.71 20.00 1.34
C LEU A 204 -6.44 20.63 0.77
N LEU A 205 -6.44 21.09 -0.49
CA LEU A 205 -5.26 21.78 -1.04
C LEU A 205 -5.01 23.16 -0.41
N THR A 206 -5.96 23.69 0.37
CA THR A 206 -5.76 24.92 1.15
C THR A 206 -5.21 24.67 2.55
N VAL A 207 -5.13 23.40 2.97
CA VAL A 207 -4.52 23.02 4.25
C VAL A 207 -3.00 23.04 4.10
N ASP A 208 -2.31 23.70 5.03
CA ASP A 208 -0.86 23.74 5.05
C ASP A 208 -0.32 22.42 5.63
N TYR A 209 -0.24 21.42 4.76
CA TYR A 209 0.40 20.15 5.08
C TYR A 209 1.91 20.27 4.88
N THR A 210 2.70 19.88 5.87
CA THR A 210 4.16 19.78 5.74
C THR A 210 4.57 18.32 5.70
N TRP A 211 5.28 17.93 4.64
CA TRP A 211 5.85 16.59 4.54
C TRP A 211 7.28 16.59 5.05
N GLU A 212 7.59 15.61 5.90
CA GLU A 212 8.93 15.41 6.44
C GLU A 212 9.62 14.22 5.79
N ALA A 213 10.92 14.39 5.50
CA ALA A 213 11.73 13.32 4.95
C ALA A 213 11.84 12.16 5.94
N ILE A 214 11.61 10.93 5.45
CA ILE A 214 11.62 9.73 6.30
C ILE A 214 12.94 8.98 6.26
N HIS A 215 13.77 9.24 5.25
CA HIS A 215 15.08 8.60 5.12
C HIS A 215 16.09 9.28 6.04
N MET A 216 16.90 8.48 6.72
CA MET A 216 18.02 8.96 7.52
C MET A 216 19.35 8.54 6.88
N SER A 217 20.23 9.51 6.67
CA SER A 217 21.59 9.26 6.17
C SER A 217 22.46 8.60 7.23
N ASP A 218 22.36 9.06 8.49
CA ASP A 218 22.98 8.43 9.65
C ASP A 218 21.97 8.30 10.80
N HIS A 219 21.55 7.08 11.08
CA HIS A 219 20.60 6.79 12.15
C HIS A 219 21.26 6.75 13.53
N ARG A 220 22.59 6.59 13.62
CA ARG A 220 23.30 6.53 14.91
C ARG A 220 23.33 7.89 15.57
N GLU A 221 23.51 8.93 14.78
CA GLU A 221 23.43 10.32 15.23
C GLU A 221 22.04 10.64 15.79
N LEU A 222 20.97 10.26 15.08
CA LEU A 222 19.61 10.49 15.57
C LEU A 222 19.29 9.70 16.84
N VAL A 223 19.83 8.48 17.00
CA VAL A 223 19.74 7.74 18.27
C VAL A 223 20.42 8.51 19.41
N ALA A 224 21.59 9.11 19.16
CA ALA A 224 22.31 9.87 20.17
C ALA A 224 21.61 11.19 20.54
N LEU A 225 20.86 11.79 19.60
CA LEU A 225 20.10 13.04 19.80
C LEU A 225 18.68 12.83 20.32
N ASN A 226 18.15 11.60 20.30
CA ASN A 226 16.83 11.32 20.85
C ASN A 226 16.92 11.32 22.38
N GLU A 227 16.56 12.44 23.00
CA GLU A 227 16.61 12.63 24.46
C GLU A 227 15.56 11.78 25.20
N ASN A 228 14.45 11.47 24.54
CA ASN A 228 13.30 10.77 25.14
C ASN A 228 12.94 9.49 24.36
N PRO A 229 13.87 8.50 24.24
CA PRO A 229 13.58 7.23 23.60
C PRO A 229 12.74 6.35 24.51
N ILE A 230 11.94 5.45 23.94
CA ILE A 230 11.29 4.40 24.74
C ILE A 230 12.30 3.32 25.15
N GLY A 231 12.08 2.69 26.31
CA GLY A 231 12.98 1.65 26.85
C GLY A 231 12.90 0.29 26.14
N GLY A 232 11.90 0.07 25.27
CA GLY A 232 11.70 -1.17 24.53
C GLY A 232 10.28 -1.35 24.01
N LEU A 233 9.99 -2.50 23.38
CA LEU A 233 8.64 -2.79 22.87
C LEU A 233 7.54 -2.79 23.95
N PRO A 234 7.74 -3.34 25.17
CA PRO A 234 6.73 -3.22 26.23
C PRO A 234 6.37 -1.77 26.56
N ASP A 235 7.34 -0.86 26.46
CA ASP A 235 7.16 0.56 26.72
C ASP A 235 6.36 1.25 25.59
N LEU A 236 6.56 0.84 24.32
CA LEU A 236 5.69 1.27 23.23
C LEU A 236 4.22 0.97 23.55
N PHE A 237 3.91 -0.23 24.04
CA PHE A 237 2.53 -0.60 24.36
C PHE A 237 1.98 0.12 25.59
N ARG A 238 2.84 0.56 26.51
CA ARG A 238 2.45 1.51 27.56
C ARG A 238 2.02 2.84 26.93
N HIS A 239 2.79 3.38 25.99
CA HIS A 239 2.45 4.61 25.27
C HIS A 239 1.22 4.47 24.36
N VAL A 240 0.94 3.29 23.81
CA VAL A 240 -0.33 3.01 23.12
C VAL A 240 -1.54 3.13 24.06
N ARG A 241 -1.41 2.71 25.32
CA ARG A 241 -2.48 2.88 26.32
C ARG A 241 -2.62 4.34 26.72
N ILE A 242 -1.51 5.03 27.01
CA ILE A 242 -1.48 6.46 27.33
C ILE A 242 -2.14 7.28 26.22
N PHE A 243 -1.88 6.95 24.95
CA PHE A 243 -2.53 7.58 23.81
C PHE A 243 -4.06 7.52 23.89
N VAL A 244 -4.65 6.37 24.22
CA VAL A 244 -6.10 6.24 24.39
C VAL A 244 -6.60 6.95 25.65
N GLU A 245 -5.85 6.87 26.75
CA GLU A 245 -6.15 7.58 28.00
C GLU A 245 -6.16 9.10 27.79
N ASN A 246 -5.23 9.63 26.99
CA ASN A 246 -5.17 11.04 26.61
C ASN A 246 -6.41 11.46 25.80
N LEU A 247 -6.91 10.63 24.88
CA LEU A 247 -8.17 10.91 24.17
C LEU A 247 -9.36 10.98 25.14
N VAL A 248 -9.37 10.13 26.18
CA VAL A 248 -10.40 10.17 27.23
C VAL A 248 -10.26 11.41 28.10
N ALA A 249 -9.03 11.75 28.52
CA ALA A 249 -8.73 12.91 29.33
C ALA A 249 -9.09 14.23 28.63
N GLN A 250 -8.85 14.31 27.32
CA GLN A 250 -9.26 15.41 26.45
C GLN A 250 -10.78 15.46 26.20
N ARG A 251 -11.55 14.48 26.71
CA ARG A 251 -13.01 14.37 26.55
C ARG A 251 -13.48 14.23 25.10
N VAL A 252 -12.59 13.83 24.20
CA VAL A 252 -12.91 13.50 22.80
C VAL A 252 -13.28 12.01 22.63
N LEU A 253 -13.04 11.19 23.65
CA LEU A 253 -13.42 9.77 23.70
C LEU A 253 -14.11 9.44 25.02
N ALA A 254 -15.26 8.77 24.95
CA ALA A 254 -15.93 8.26 26.15
C ALA A 254 -15.18 7.05 26.74
N PRO A 255 -15.04 6.91 28.08
CA PRO A 255 -14.30 5.81 28.71
C PRO A 255 -14.78 4.40 28.32
N ASN A 256 -16.07 4.24 28.04
CA ASN A 256 -16.68 2.97 27.61
C ASN A 256 -16.55 2.70 26.09
N LYS A 257 -15.93 3.60 25.32
CA LYS A 257 -15.75 3.50 23.86
C LYS A 257 -14.29 3.29 23.44
N THR A 258 -13.40 2.97 24.38
CA THR A 258 -11.95 2.77 24.16
C THR A 258 -11.59 1.60 23.23
N ARG A 259 -12.57 0.79 22.81
CA ARG A 259 -12.39 -0.28 21.82
C ARG A 259 -13.26 -0.13 20.57
N ASN A 260 -14.11 0.90 20.51
CA ASN A 260 -14.98 1.14 19.37
C ASN A 260 -14.22 1.92 18.30
N ILE A 261 -14.06 1.32 17.11
CA ILE A 261 -13.21 1.85 16.04
C ILE A 261 -13.73 3.19 15.52
N ILE A 262 -15.05 3.33 15.39
CA ILE A 262 -15.66 4.59 14.93
C ILE A 262 -15.36 5.71 15.93
N ALA A 263 -15.63 5.48 17.21
CA ALA A 263 -15.40 6.46 18.26
C ALA A 263 -13.91 6.85 18.36
N LEU A 264 -13.00 5.86 18.33
CA LEU A 264 -11.56 6.10 18.32
C LEU A 264 -11.14 6.89 17.07
N SER A 265 -11.63 6.52 15.90
CA SER A 265 -11.33 7.18 14.63
C SER A 265 -11.80 8.64 14.62
N GLN A 266 -12.93 8.95 15.23
CA GLN A 266 -13.41 10.32 15.39
C GLN A 266 -12.63 11.09 16.46
N ALA A 267 -12.32 10.43 17.58
CA ALA A 267 -11.56 11.04 18.68
C ALA A 267 -10.18 11.52 18.22
N ILE A 268 -9.47 10.75 17.37
CA ILE A 268 -8.16 11.19 16.87
C ILE A 268 -8.21 12.39 15.94
N LEU A 269 -9.37 12.68 15.32
CA LEU A 269 -9.55 13.88 14.49
C LEU A 269 -9.91 15.12 15.32
N GLN A 270 -10.55 14.90 16.47
CA GLN A 270 -10.95 15.94 17.40
C GLN A 270 -9.88 16.25 18.45
N ALA A 271 -8.94 15.33 18.65
CA ALA A 271 -7.83 15.48 19.57
C ALA A 271 -7.06 16.75 19.24
N ARG A 272 -6.97 17.64 20.22
CA ARG A 272 -6.24 18.90 20.04
C ARG A 272 -4.76 18.65 20.26
N ASP A 273 -3.96 19.35 19.49
CA ASP A 273 -2.56 19.52 19.83
C ASP A 273 -2.50 20.41 21.08
N GLN A 274 -2.10 19.85 22.22
CA GLN A 274 -1.95 20.59 23.47
C GLN A 274 -0.96 21.75 23.32
N SER A 275 -0.03 21.69 22.36
CA SER A 275 0.86 22.80 22.03
C SER A 275 0.10 23.97 21.38
N ILE A 276 -0.99 23.71 20.64
CA ILE A 276 -1.86 24.76 20.10
C ILE A 276 -2.66 25.40 21.22
N ASP A 277 -3.22 24.62 22.15
CA ASP A 277 -3.92 25.19 23.32
C ASP A 277 -2.94 26.06 24.14
N ALA A 278 -1.71 25.58 24.39
CA ALA A 278 -0.69 26.39 25.07
C ALA A 278 -0.26 27.64 24.28
N LYS A 279 -0.23 27.60 22.94
CA LYS A 279 0.01 28.78 22.10
C LYS A 279 -1.16 29.76 22.17
N ILE A 280 -2.39 29.26 22.15
CA ILE A 280 -3.60 30.06 22.32
C ILE A 280 -3.55 30.73 23.69
N ASP A 281 -3.34 29.98 24.77
CA ASP A 281 -3.26 30.50 26.13
C ASP A 281 -2.14 31.54 26.29
N ASN A 282 -0.96 31.32 25.70
CA ASN A 282 0.11 32.31 25.68
C ASN A 282 -0.28 33.59 24.92
N ILE A 283 -0.93 33.46 23.76
CA ILE A 283 -1.42 34.62 23.00
C ILE A 283 -2.49 35.36 23.81
N LEU A 284 -3.44 34.64 24.43
CA LEU A 284 -4.48 35.22 25.28
C LEU A 284 -3.86 35.97 26.47
N ALA A 285 -2.86 35.38 27.14
CA ALA A 285 -2.14 36.01 28.24
C ALA A 285 -1.39 37.27 27.77
N LEU A 286 -0.73 37.23 26.61
CA LEU A 286 -0.06 38.39 25.99
C LEU A 286 -1.05 39.50 25.63
N MET A 287 -2.20 39.16 25.07
CA MET A 287 -3.25 40.11 24.73
C MET A 287 -3.85 40.75 25.99
N GLN A 288 -4.05 39.98 27.04
CA GLN A 288 -4.52 40.47 28.33
C GLN A 288 -3.49 41.40 28.98
N ALA A 289 -2.21 41.04 28.98
CA ALA A 289 -1.13 41.88 29.49
C ALA A 289 -0.99 43.22 28.72
N LYS A 290 -1.40 43.26 27.45
CA LYS A 290 -1.43 44.46 26.62
C LYS A 290 -2.74 45.26 26.69
N GLY A 291 -3.67 44.87 27.57
CA GLY A 291 -4.94 45.59 27.78
C GLY A 291 -6.04 45.26 26.77
N PHE A 292 -5.90 44.21 25.96
CA PHE A 292 -6.91 43.76 24.99
C PHE A 292 -7.83 42.66 25.54
N GLY A 293 -7.84 42.40 26.85
CA GLY A 293 -8.55 41.28 27.46
C GLY A 293 -10.03 41.18 27.08
N ASP A 294 -10.77 42.30 27.18
CA ASP A 294 -12.21 42.34 26.91
C ASP A 294 -12.55 42.06 25.43
N LEU A 295 -11.80 42.67 24.49
CA LEU A 295 -11.96 42.44 23.05
C LEU A 295 -11.59 41.00 22.67
N THR A 296 -10.58 40.45 23.31
CA THR A 296 -10.13 39.07 23.08
C THR A 296 -11.18 38.08 23.58
N GLY A 297 -11.76 38.31 24.77
CA GLY A 297 -12.85 37.50 25.31
C GLY A 297 -14.08 37.51 24.40
N GLN A 298 -14.50 38.69 23.92
CA GLN A 298 -15.60 38.80 22.96
C GLN A 298 -15.30 38.07 21.65
N LEU A 299 -14.08 38.17 21.13
CA LEU A 299 -13.68 37.48 19.90
C LEU A 299 -13.72 35.95 20.08
N VAL A 300 -13.19 35.44 21.19
CA VAL A 300 -13.22 33.99 21.51
C VAL A 300 -14.67 33.50 21.64
N GLU A 301 -15.54 34.25 22.30
CA GLU A 301 -16.96 33.91 22.41
C GLU A 301 -17.65 33.88 21.05
N LEU A 302 -17.40 34.89 20.20
CA LEU A 302 -17.97 34.98 18.86
C LEU A 302 -17.47 33.85 17.96
N LEU A 303 -16.19 33.50 18.02
CA LEU A 303 -15.62 32.37 17.31
C LEU A 303 -16.21 31.05 17.79
N ALA A 304 -16.35 30.85 19.11
CA ALA A 304 -16.97 29.65 19.68
C ALA A 304 -18.42 29.50 19.20
N ARG A 305 -19.22 30.58 19.20
CA ARG A 305 -20.58 30.57 18.66
C ARG A 305 -20.61 30.28 17.16
N LYS A 306 -19.72 30.90 16.37
CA LYS A 306 -19.64 30.70 14.92
C LYS A 306 -19.37 29.24 14.58
N TYR A 307 -18.39 28.60 15.23
CA TYR A 307 -18.03 27.21 14.94
C TYR A 307 -19.01 26.19 15.54
N ALA A 308 -19.66 26.51 16.67
CA ALA A 308 -20.76 25.69 17.19
C ALA A 308 -21.96 25.64 16.22
N LEU A 309 -22.24 26.73 15.51
CA LEU A 309 -23.31 26.80 14.50
C LEU A 309 -22.94 26.07 13.20
N GLN A 310 -21.67 26.08 12.80
CA GLN A 310 -21.21 25.34 11.62
C GLN A 310 -21.30 23.82 11.81
N GLY A 311 -21.04 23.31 13.02
CA GLY A 311 -21.22 21.89 13.35
C GLY A 311 -22.67 21.38 13.34
N VAL A 312 -23.66 22.29 13.29
CA VAL A 312 -25.10 21.97 13.20
C VAL A 312 -25.59 22.03 11.74
N GLN A 313 -25.03 22.93 10.91
CA GLN A 313 -25.42 23.05 9.51
C GLN A 313 -24.94 21.85 8.66
N ASP A 314 -23.79 21.25 8.97
CA ASP A 314 -23.31 20.04 8.28
C ASP A 314 -24.08 18.76 8.67
N ARG A 315 -24.95 18.80 9.69
CA ARG A 315 -25.80 17.66 10.11
C ARG A 315 -27.22 17.72 9.56
N HIS A 316 -27.60 18.85 8.95
CA HIS A 316 -28.92 19.08 8.37
C HIS A 316 -28.80 19.68 6.97
N ALA A 317 -28.22 18.91 6.05
CA ALA A 317 -28.60 19.01 4.65
C ALA A 317 -29.62 17.89 4.37
N PRO A 318 -30.93 18.17 4.37
CA PRO A 318 -31.88 17.28 3.72
C PRO A 318 -31.73 17.45 2.21
N ASP A 319 -31.64 16.31 1.51
CA ASP A 319 -31.91 16.18 0.09
C ASP A 319 -33.22 16.92 -0.24
N SER A 320 -33.08 18.05 -0.93
CA SER A 320 -34.19 18.68 -1.67
C SER A 320 -33.69 19.03 -3.06
N ALA A 321 -33.31 17.98 -3.79
CA ALA A 321 -33.46 17.99 -5.23
C ALA A 321 -34.95 17.83 -5.52
N ASP A 322 -35.68 18.94 -5.66
CA ASP A 322 -36.77 18.95 -6.62
C ASP A 322 -37.17 20.34 -7.08
N ASN A 323 -37.48 20.41 -8.38
CA ASN A 323 -38.30 21.42 -9.03
C ASN A 323 -37.72 22.83 -9.23
N ASN A 324 -36.85 22.96 -10.23
CA ASN A 324 -36.86 24.17 -11.05
C ASN A 324 -36.41 23.92 -12.49
N ALA A 325 -37.20 23.15 -13.22
CA ALA A 325 -37.07 22.99 -14.66
C ALA A 325 -38.45 23.01 -15.34
N ASP A 326 -39.30 24.00 -15.06
CA ASP A 326 -40.40 24.33 -15.96
C ASP A 326 -41.00 25.71 -15.70
N GLN A 327 -40.28 26.77 -16.09
CA GLN A 327 -40.90 28.11 -16.16
C GLN A 327 -40.15 29.08 -17.08
N ARG A 328 -39.73 28.63 -18.28
CA ARG A 328 -39.34 29.54 -19.36
C ARG A 328 -39.62 28.94 -20.73
N ARG A 329 -40.88 28.99 -21.18
CA ARG A 329 -41.28 29.05 -22.60
C ARG A 329 -42.78 29.34 -22.72
N SER A 330 -43.14 30.63 -22.63
CA SER A 330 -44.39 31.13 -23.19
C SER A 330 -44.12 32.49 -23.84
N ALA A 331 -43.86 32.45 -25.15
CA ALA A 331 -44.12 33.56 -26.07
C ALA A 331 -43.94 33.06 -27.51
N ARG A 332 -44.96 33.30 -28.34
CA ARG A 332 -45.10 33.01 -29.78
C ARG A 332 -45.43 31.54 -30.09
N GLY A 333 -46.52 31.18 -30.75
CA GLY A 333 -47.56 31.95 -31.43
C GLY A 333 -48.25 31.02 -32.42
N ARG A 334 -49.60 31.03 -32.41
CA ARG A 334 -50.52 30.74 -33.53
C ARG A 334 -50.20 29.54 -34.45
N ASN A 335 -51.03 28.48 -34.40
CA ASN A 335 -52.17 28.32 -35.30
C ASN A 335 -52.82 26.92 -35.23
N ARG A 336 -54.15 26.95 -35.11
CA ARG A 336 -55.21 26.11 -35.71
C ARG A 336 -55.10 24.57 -35.79
N ALA A 337 -56.26 24.00 -35.43
CA ALA A 337 -56.91 22.78 -35.91
C ALA A 337 -56.72 21.46 -35.12
N ARG A 338 -57.74 21.21 -34.28
CA ARG A 338 -58.37 19.91 -33.98
C ARG A 338 -58.70 19.09 -35.26
N PRO A 339 -59.16 17.82 -35.18
CA PRO A 339 -59.19 16.89 -34.04
C PRO A 339 -58.87 15.40 -34.37
N ALA A 340 -58.70 14.64 -33.28
CA ALA A 340 -59.24 13.30 -32.99
C ALA A 340 -59.00 12.09 -33.94
N VAL A 341 -58.77 10.95 -33.27
CA VAL A 341 -59.29 9.57 -33.50
C VAL A 341 -58.32 8.68 -32.69
N SER A 342 -58.68 8.26 -31.47
CA SER A 342 -59.29 6.95 -31.13
C SER A 342 -58.52 5.80 -31.81
N SER A 343 -58.07 4.75 -31.12
CA SER A 343 -58.85 3.89 -30.25
C SER A 343 -57.92 2.76 -29.76
N ASP A 344 -58.15 2.32 -28.52
CA ASP A 344 -58.35 0.91 -28.13
C ASP A 344 -57.25 -0.13 -28.42
N LYS A 345 -56.68 -0.71 -27.35
CA LYS A 345 -56.99 -2.08 -26.86
C LYS A 345 -56.05 -3.10 -27.51
N ASP A 346 -55.59 -4.19 -26.93
CA ASP A 346 -55.92 -4.99 -25.75
C ASP A 346 -54.62 -5.77 -25.42
N SER A 347 -54.20 -5.92 -24.17
CA SER A 347 -54.62 -6.97 -23.20
C SER A 347 -54.14 -8.38 -23.55
N SER A 348 -53.16 -8.87 -22.80
CA SER A 348 -52.99 -10.25 -22.26
C SER A 348 -51.51 -10.43 -21.89
N GLY A 349 -51.07 -10.61 -20.66
CA GLY A 349 -51.67 -11.40 -19.58
C GLY A 349 -51.24 -12.86 -19.73
N ASP A 350 -50.14 -13.23 -19.05
CA ASP A 350 -50.06 -14.41 -18.17
C ASP A 350 -48.61 -14.94 -18.02
N ALA A 351 -48.12 -14.79 -16.79
CA ALA A 351 -47.19 -15.75 -16.15
C ALA A 351 -48.05 -16.93 -15.62
N PRO A 352 -47.51 -18.12 -15.25
CA PRO A 352 -46.56 -18.23 -14.14
C PRO A 352 -45.60 -19.46 -14.10
N ALA A 353 -44.78 -19.46 -13.05
CA ALA A 353 -44.34 -20.58 -12.20
C ALA A 353 -43.04 -21.38 -12.50
N ASN A 354 -42.09 -21.23 -11.56
CA ASN A 354 -41.28 -22.22 -10.83
C ASN A 354 -41.12 -23.64 -11.38
N ASN A 355 -39.87 -24.13 -11.39
CA ASN A 355 -39.45 -25.24 -10.51
C ASN A 355 -37.93 -25.43 -10.42
N ASN A 356 -37.53 -25.98 -9.27
CA ASN A 356 -36.20 -26.50 -8.91
C ASN A 356 -35.75 -27.65 -9.83
N ASP A 357 -34.43 -27.91 -9.91
CA ASP A 357 -33.87 -29.18 -9.40
C ASP A 357 -32.35 -29.25 -9.48
N ALA A 358 -31.80 -29.90 -8.46
CA ALA A 358 -30.41 -30.30 -8.28
C ALA A 358 -30.13 -31.65 -8.95
N PHE A 359 -28.87 -31.91 -9.31
CA PHE A 359 -28.37 -33.27 -9.55
C PHE A 359 -26.94 -33.48 -9.00
N ASN A 360 -26.83 -34.56 -8.22
CA ASN A 360 -25.66 -35.26 -7.64
C ASN A 360 -24.82 -35.96 -8.74
N ALA A 361 -23.49 -36.06 -8.67
CA ALA A 361 -22.61 -36.99 -7.93
C ALA A 361 -22.21 -38.27 -8.71
N ASP A 362 -20.90 -38.58 -8.70
CA ASP A 362 -20.20 -39.89 -8.71
C ASP A 362 -18.68 -39.57 -8.65
N ALA A 363 -17.81 -39.96 -7.69
CA ALA A 363 -17.53 -41.16 -6.88
C ALA A 363 -16.69 -42.24 -7.60
N GLU A 364 -15.44 -42.45 -7.12
CA GLU A 364 -14.75 -43.73 -6.82
C GLU A 364 -13.31 -43.40 -6.33
N ARG A 365 -12.94 -43.59 -5.05
CA ARG A 365 -12.52 -44.78 -4.27
C ARG A 365 -11.04 -45.21 -4.45
N GLY A 366 -10.35 -45.27 -3.31
CA GLY A 366 -9.01 -45.85 -3.15
C GLY A 366 -8.47 -45.64 -1.72
N LEU A 367 -8.87 -46.53 -0.80
CA LEU A 367 -8.47 -46.60 0.61
C LEU A 367 -7.04 -47.13 0.80
N HIS A 368 -6.31 -46.61 1.79
CA HIS A 368 -5.55 -47.44 2.74
C HIS A 368 -5.24 -46.64 4.03
N GLN A 369 -5.85 -47.07 5.13
CA GLN A 369 -5.49 -46.71 6.50
C GLN A 369 -4.50 -47.75 7.04
N SER A 370 -3.52 -47.29 7.82
CA SER A 370 -3.08 -47.97 9.06
C SER A 370 -2.11 -47.10 9.87
N GLN A 371 -2.48 -46.84 11.12
CA GLN A 371 -1.67 -46.43 12.27
C GLN A 371 -2.09 -47.37 13.44
N PRO A 372 -1.49 -47.34 14.65
CA PRO A 372 -0.15 -46.94 15.10
C PRO A 372 0.46 -48.00 16.07
N ARG A 373 1.70 -47.81 16.56
CA ARG A 373 2.14 -48.38 17.85
C ARG A 373 3.15 -47.48 18.54
N ALA A 374 2.86 -47.14 19.80
CA ALA A 374 3.75 -46.50 20.75
C ALA A 374 4.52 -47.56 21.54
N HIS A 375 5.76 -47.26 21.95
CA HIS A 375 6.32 -47.67 23.26
C HIS A 375 7.65 -46.92 23.55
N VAL A 376 7.73 -46.44 24.79
CA VAL A 376 8.85 -45.88 25.60
C VAL A 376 8.74 -46.67 26.95
N PRO A 377 9.69 -46.74 27.92
CA PRO A 377 11.02 -46.12 28.15
C PRO A 377 12.13 -47.12 28.62
N ILE A 378 13.31 -46.60 29.02
CA ILE A 378 14.16 -46.89 30.24
C ILE A 378 15.61 -46.41 29.92
N ALA A 379 16.13 -45.30 30.50
CA ALA A 379 16.98 -45.15 31.71
C ALA A 379 18.24 -46.04 31.73
N ASP A 380 19.43 -45.74 32.28
CA ASP A 380 20.20 -44.60 32.82
C ASP A 380 21.63 -45.20 33.10
N ASN A 381 22.61 -44.38 33.50
CA ASN A 381 23.94 -44.67 34.10
C ASN A 381 25.22 -44.71 33.22
N GLY A 382 26.11 -43.73 33.46
CA GLY A 382 27.19 -43.94 34.44
C GLY A 382 28.63 -44.19 33.97
N ARG A 383 29.43 -43.10 33.91
CA ARG A 383 30.79 -42.86 34.47
C ARG A 383 32.02 -43.78 34.22
N GLN A 384 33.14 -43.05 34.02
CA GLN A 384 34.57 -43.31 34.43
C GLN A 384 35.37 -44.38 33.64
N ALA A 385 36.69 -44.32 33.42
CA ALA A 385 37.79 -43.35 33.62
C ALA A 385 39.07 -43.93 32.94
N GLY A 386 40.10 -43.10 32.68
CA GLY A 386 41.52 -43.50 32.91
C GLY A 386 42.55 -43.46 31.76
N GLY A 387 43.70 -42.78 32.04
CA GLY A 387 45.08 -43.09 31.57
C GLY A 387 45.59 -42.37 30.32
N ILE A 388 46.34 -41.25 30.38
CA ILE A 388 47.81 -41.04 30.65
C ILE A 388 48.75 -41.60 29.55
N SER A 389 49.41 -40.71 28.77
CA SER A 389 50.89 -40.56 28.69
C SER A 389 51.36 -39.48 27.69
N ASP A 390 52.24 -38.60 28.19
CA ASP A 390 53.47 -38.01 27.62
C ASP A 390 53.54 -36.76 26.71
N GLU A 391 54.69 -36.11 26.88
CA GLU A 391 55.07 -34.69 26.75
C GLU A 391 55.45 -34.22 25.33
N GLN A 392 54.94 -33.02 24.95
CA GLN A 392 55.58 -31.83 24.32
C GLN A 392 56.48 -31.91 23.05
N PRO A 393 56.74 -30.80 22.31
CA PRO A 393 55.99 -29.54 22.12
C PRO A 393 55.99 -28.95 20.65
N ARG A 394 55.17 -27.90 20.45
CA ARG A 394 55.27 -26.79 19.45
C ARG A 394 55.03 -27.08 17.95
N ASN A 395 53.97 -26.49 17.38
CA ASN A 395 54.09 -25.28 16.54
C ASN A 395 52.73 -24.76 16.09
N ASP A 396 52.61 -23.43 16.11
CA ASP A 396 51.47 -22.64 15.68
C ASP A 396 51.16 -22.86 14.19
N LEU A 397 49.94 -23.34 13.88
CA LEU A 397 49.34 -23.22 12.56
C LEU A 397 47.85 -22.92 12.70
N GLU A 398 47.44 -21.84 12.03
CA GLU A 398 46.08 -21.30 11.96
C GLU A 398 45.03 -22.35 11.56
N PRO A 399 43.79 -22.28 12.08
CA PRO A 399 42.73 -23.16 11.63
C PRO A 399 42.12 -22.68 10.31
N GLU A 400 42.31 -23.50 9.27
CA GLU A 400 41.59 -23.53 8.00
C GLU A 400 40.07 -23.27 8.13
N PRO A 401 39.47 -22.39 7.29
CA PRO A 401 38.05 -22.10 7.35
C PRO A 401 37.23 -23.20 6.66
N ARG A 402 36.39 -23.88 7.45
CA ARG A 402 35.38 -24.86 6.98
C ARG A 402 34.47 -24.25 5.90
N SER A 403 34.49 -24.89 4.74
CA SER A 403 33.74 -24.53 3.54
C SER A 403 32.25 -24.85 3.69
N GLY A 404 31.44 -23.79 3.74
CA GLY A 404 29.98 -23.87 3.73
C GLY A 404 29.33 -22.61 3.13
N LYS A 405 30.03 -21.88 2.26
CA LYS A 405 29.47 -20.73 1.56
C LYS A 405 28.88 -21.20 0.23
N ARG A 406 27.55 -21.13 0.10
CA ARG A 406 26.87 -21.15 -1.21
C ARG A 406 27.56 -20.13 -2.11
N ARG A 407 28.31 -20.61 -3.13
CA ARG A 407 28.94 -19.77 -4.15
C ARG A 407 27.89 -18.82 -4.73
N ARG A 408 28.06 -17.54 -4.44
CA ARG A 408 27.30 -16.45 -5.07
C ARG A 408 27.59 -16.55 -6.56
N ARG A 409 26.59 -16.87 -7.38
CA ARG A 409 26.75 -16.94 -8.84
C ARG A 409 27.26 -15.58 -9.32
N GLU A 410 28.49 -15.53 -9.82
CA GLU A 410 29.05 -14.36 -10.49
C GLU A 410 28.05 -13.93 -11.58
N ALA A 411 27.61 -12.67 -11.50
CA ALA A 411 26.73 -12.11 -12.51
C ALA A 411 27.61 -11.75 -13.70
N GLY A 412 27.34 -12.36 -14.85
CA GLY A 412 27.99 -11.97 -16.10
C GLY A 412 27.62 -10.55 -16.52
N ASP A 413 28.43 -9.98 -17.41
CA ASP A 413 28.41 -8.59 -17.85
C ASP A 413 27.84 -8.38 -19.25
N PHE A 414 27.54 -9.46 -19.99
CA PHE A 414 27.05 -9.37 -21.35
C PHE A 414 25.58 -8.89 -21.41
N ASP A 415 25.38 -7.81 -22.17
CA ASP A 415 24.07 -7.25 -22.50
C ASP A 415 24.02 -6.84 -23.98
N VAL A 416 22.82 -6.78 -24.54
CA VAL A 416 22.56 -6.31 -25.91
C VAL A 416 21.88 -4.95 -25.84
N ALA A 417 22.49 -3.95 -26.46
CA ALA A 417 21.91 -2.61 -26.62
C ALA A 417 20.64 -2.66 -27.49
N ASP A 418 19.73 -1.71 -27.29
CA ASP A 418 18.53 -1.52 -28.10
C ASP A 418 17.59 -2.74 -28.14
N ARG A 419 17.34 -3.32 -26.97
CA ARG A 419 16.34 -4.39 -26.76
C ARG A 419 14.92 -3.88 -26.49
N ASP A 420 14.73 -2.56 -26.46
CA ASP A 420 13.39 -1.99 -26.29
C ASP A 420 12.59 -2.20 -27.57
N MET A 421 11.53 -2.98 -27.45
CA MET A 421 10.62 -3.33 -28.53
C MET A 421 9.21 -2.79 -28.24
N SER A 422 9.11 -1.79 -27.35
CA SER A 422 7.87 -1.08 -27.08
C SER A 422 7.50 -0.23 -28.29
N ASN A 423 6.22 -0.23 -28.68
CA ASN A 423 5.67 0.62 -29.74
C ASN A 423 6.18 0.36 -31.17
N ILE A 424 6.75 -0.81 -31.45
CA ILE A 424 7.04 -1.26 -32.83
C ILE A 424 6.12 -2.43 -33.23
N ASP A 425 5.88 -2.56 -34.53
CA ASP A 425 5.04 -3.63 -35.10
C ASP A 425 5.65 -5.03 -34.92
N THR A 426 4.83 -6.06 -35.10
CA THR A 426 5.22 -7.45 -34.92
C THR A 426 6.42 -7.85 -35.78
N HIS A 427 6.51 -7.44 -37.05
CA HIS A 427 7.64 -7.77 -37.93
C HIS A 427 8.94 -7.11 -37.44
N ALA A 428 8.89 -5.84 -37.02
CA ALA A 428 10.01 -5.14 -36.42
C ALA A 428 10.49 -5.81 -35.13
N LYS A 429 9.56 -6.32 -34.29
CA LYS A 429 9.90 -7.11 -33.10
C LYS A 429 10.61 -8.42 -33.47
N LEU A 430 10.08 -9.18 -34.42
CA LEU A 430 10.67 -10.46 -34.82
C LEU A 430 12.07 -10.28 -35.41
N ARG A 431 12.27 -9.28 -36.27
CA ARG A 431 13.61 -8.89 -36.77
C ARG A 431 14.58 -8.56 -35.64
N THR A 432 14.12 -7.77 -34.66
CA THR A 432 14.92 -7.40 -33.49
C THR A 432 15.28 -8.63 -32.65
N MET A 433 14.33 -9.54 -32.44
CA MET A 433 14.56 -10.78 -31.68
C MET A 433 15.55 -11.72 -32.39
N ARG A 434 15.44 -11.91 -33.71
CA ARG A 434 16.42 -12.70 -34.47
C ARG A 434 17.82 -12.10 -34.38
N ARG A 435 17.96 -10.77 -34.50
CA ARG A 435 19.23 -10.06 -34.31
C ARG A 435 19.83 -10.33 -32.92
N ILE A 436 19.00 -10.23 -31.87
CA ILE A 436 19.45 -10.46 -30.49
C ILE A 436 19.86 -11.93 -30.29
N GLU A 437 19.11 -12.88 -30.86
CA GLU A 437 19.44 -14.30 -30.76
C GLU A 437 20.80 -14.63 -31.40
N ILE A 438 21.10 -14.04 -32.57
CA ILE A 438 22.41 -14.16 -33.23
C ILE A 438 23.52 -13.64 -32.31
N GLN A 439 23.34 -12.48 -31.67
CA GLN A 439 24.33 -11.94 -30.74
C GLN A 439 24.51 -12.79 -29.47
N CYS A 440 23.47 -13.55 -29.09
CA CYS A 440 23.48 -14.47 -27.96
C CYS A 440 24.03 -15.86 -28.32
N ALA A 441 24.15 -16.19 -29.61
CA ALA A 441 24.65 -17.47 -30.08
C ALA A 441 26.13 -17.64 -29.70
N GLY A 442 26.51 -18.84 -29.27
CA GLY A 442 27.89 -19.13 -28.82
C GLY A 442 28.29 -18.56 -27.46
N ARG A 443 27.44 -17.75 -26.80
CA ARG A 443 27.72 -17.21 -25.46
C ARG A 443 27.14 -18.07 -24.35
N ALA A 444 27.94 -18.31 -23.32
CA ALA A 444 27.50 -19.03 -22.12
C ALA A 444 26.43 -18.24 -21.36
N LYS A 445 25.30 -18.85 -21.00
CA LYS A 445 24.14 -18.11 -20.43
C LYS A 445 24.39 -17.51 -19.04
N ASN A 446 25.43 -17.99 -18.35
CA ASN A 446 25.93 -17.41 -17.10
C ASN A 446 26.70 -16.10 -17.32
N SER A 447 27.22 -15.83 -18.53
CA SER A 447 27.87 -14.56 -18.86
C SER A 447 26.89 -13.40 -19.11
N PHE A 448 25.59 -13.68 -19.17
CA PHE A 448 24.57 -12.64 -19.35
C PHE A 448 24.33 -11.84 -18.07
N THR A 449 24.08 -10.53 -18.21
CA THR A 449 23.55 -9.72 -17.11
C THR A 449 22.23 -10.30 -16.58
N PRO A 450 21.86 -10.06 -15.31
CA PRO A 450 20.59 -10.54 -14.77
C PRO A 450 19.37 -10.09 -15.58
N SER A 451 19.40 -8.88 -16.13
CA SER A 451 18.35 -8.35 -17.00
C SER A 451 18.30 -9.08 -18.33
N MET A 452 19.45 -9.26 -18.98
CA MET A 452 19.54 -9.97 -20.26
C MET A 452 19.14 -11.44 -20.12
N ARG A 453 19.54 -12.10 -19.04
CA ARG A 453 19.14 -13.48 -18.73
C ARG A 453 17.63 -13.60 -18.56
N THR A 454 17.01 -12.65 -17.86
CA THR A 454 15.56 -12.61 -17.68
C THR A 454 14.84 -12.42 -19.02
N PHE A 455 15.30 -11.49 -19.85
CA PHE A 455 14.77 -11.26 -21.19
C PHE A 455 14.93 -12.51 -22.09
N TYR A 456 16.11 -13.12 -22.08
CA TYR A 456 16.43 -14.30 -22.89
C TYR A 456 15.48 -15.47 -22.61
N TYR A 457 15.25 -15.80 -21.33
CA TYR A 457 14.42 -16.94 -20.95
C TYR A 457 12.91 -16.66 -20.95
N ASN A 458 12.50 -15.43 -20.67
CA ASN A 458 11.07 -15.12 -20.51
C ASN A 458 10.42 -14.49 -21.75
N VAL A 459 11.22 -13.90 -22.65
CA VAL A 459 10.72 -13.21 -23.84
C VAL A 459 11.30 -13.84 -25.09
N LEU A 460 12.62 -13.83 -25.25
CA LEU A 460 13.28 -14.20 -26.50
C LEU A 460 13.02 -15.67 -26.86
N THR A 461 13.33 -16.59 -25.93
CA THR A 461 13.21 -18.04 -26.18
C THR A 461 11.76 -18.46 -26.42
N PRO A 462 10.76 -18.05 -25.60
CA PRO A 462 9.37 -18.42 -25.85
C PRO A 462 8.82 -17.92 -27.19
N VAL A 463 9.13 -16.67 -27.57
CA VAL A 463 8.63 -16.08 -28.81
C VAL A 463 9.23 -16.79 -30.03
N LEU A 464 10.56 -16.95 -30.08
CA LEU A 464 11.23 -17.59 -31.21
C LEU A 464 10.89 -19.08 -31.30
N ASN A 465 10.65 -19.76 -30.18
CA ASN A 465 10.13 -21.13 -30.20
C ASN A 465 8.71 -21.20 -30.78
N CYS A 466 7.83 -20.25 -30.45
CA CYS A 466 6.49 -20.18 -31.02
C CYS A 466 6.55 -19.90 -32.53
N LEU A 467 7.41 -18.97 -32.95
CA LEU A 467 7.65 -18.65 -34.36
C LEU A 467 8.09 -19.89 -35.15
N ARG A 468 9.14 -20.57 -34.68
CA ARG A 468 9.68 -21.76 -35.36
C ARG A 468 8.74 -22.96 -35.34
N ARG A 469 8.17 -23.27 -34.18
CA ARG A 469 7.43 -24.54 -33.99
C ARG A 469 5.97 -24.45 -34.40
N HIS A 470 5.35 -23.27 -34.25
CA HIS A 470 3.91 -23.12 -34.47
C HIS A 470 3.59 -22.29 -35.70
N CYS A 471 4.51 -21.43 -36.14
CA CYS A 471 4.33 -20.57 -37.31
C CYS A 471 5.31 -20.95 -38.43
N ASN A 472 6.02 -22.08 -38.35
CA ASN A 472 6.98 -22.53 -39.36
C ASN A 472 8.04 -21.49 -39.76
N ASP A 473 8.45 -20.64 -38.80
CA ASP A 473 9.36 -19.51 -39.01
C ASP A 473 8.83 -18.42 -39.97
N ASP A 474 7.52 -18.39 -40.20
CA ASP A 474 6.81 -17.39 -41.02
C ASP A 474 6.34 -16.20 -40.15
N ASP A 475 6.86 -15.02 -40.47
CA ASP A 475 6.55 -13.76 -39.77
C ASP A 475 5.11 -13.30 -40.02
N ASP A 476 4.59 -13.51 -41.22
CA ASP A 476 3.23 -13.14 -41.60
C ASP A 476 2.22 -14.03 -40.88
N GLU A 477 2.49 -15.34 -40.79
CA GLU A 477 1.65 -16.26 -40.01
C GLU A 477 1.71 -15.94 -38.51
N PHE A 478 2.87 -15.53 -37.99
CA PHE A 478 2.98 -15.09 -36.60
C PHE A 478 2.19 -13.79 -36.36
N ALA A 479 2.33 -12.80 -37.25
CA ALA A 479 1.59 -11.54 -37.17
C ALA A 479 0.07 -11.75 -37.29
N ARG A 480 -0.37 -12.61 -38.21
CA ARG A 480 -1.78 -13.01 -38.35
C ARG A 480 -2.34 -13.61 -37.06
N ARG A 481 -1.55 -14.41 -36.35
CA ARG A 481 -1.95 -15.07 -35.09
C ARG A 481 -1.96 -14.13 -33.89
N TRP A 482 -0.93 -13.30 -33.74
CA TRP A 482 -0.70 -12.50 -32.54
C TRP A 482 -1.10 -11.03 -32.67
N GLY A 483 -1.49 -10.61 -33.87
CA GLY A 483 -1.83 -9.24 -34.24
C GLY A 483 -0.60 -8.38 -34.57
N ASP A 484 -0.85 -7.18 -35.09
CA ASP A 484 0.18 -6.24 -35.55
C ASP A 484 1.06 -5.70 -34.42
N GLN A 485 0.61 -5.80 -33.17
CA GLN A 485 1.36 -5.37 -31.99
C GLN A 485 1.19 -6.31 -30.80
N PHE A 486 1.85 -7.47 -30.86
CA PHE A 486 1.81 -8.40 -29.73
C PHE A 486 2.57 -7.89 -28.49
N ALA A 487 2.07 -8.27 -27.30
CA ALA A 487 2.67 -7.93 -26.01
C ALA A 487 3.77 -8.94 -25.63
N HIS A 488 5.01 -8.65 -26.05
CA HIS A 488 6.17 -9.54 -25.85
C HIS A 488 6.54 -9.79 -24.37
N THR A 489 6.27 -8.84 -23.46
CA THR A 489 6.57 -8.97 -22.03
C THR A 489 5.69 -9.98 -21.29
N ASP A 490 4.47 -10.21 -21.78
CA ASP A 490 3.50 -11.15 -21.21
C ASP A 490 3.36 -12.42 -22.07
N PHE A 491 4.24 -12.62 -23.05
CA PHE A 491 4.14 -13.73 -24.00
C PHE A 491 4.06 -15.10 -23.31
N LYS A 492 4.88 -15.32 -22.27
CA LYS A 492 4.88 -16.56 -21.47
C LYS A 492 3.58 -16.82 -20.69
N LYS A 493 2.73 -15.80 -20.50
CA LYS A 493 1.43 -15.93 -19.81
C LYS A 493 0.29 -16.22 -20.77
N ARG A 494 0.51 -16.09 -22.08
CA ARG A 494 -0.51 -16.30 -23.12
C ARG A 494 -0.26 -17.62 -23.84
N ARG A 495 -1.33 -18.30 -24.24
CA ARG A 495 -1.23 -19.48 -25.10
C ARG A 495 -1.14 -19.02 -26.56
N CYS A 496 -0.38 -19.76 -27.37
CA CYS A 496 -0.37 -19.53 -28.81
C CYS A 496 -1.80 -19.70 -29.36
N PRO A 497 -2.33 -18.72 -30.10
CA PRO A 497 -3.73 -18.74 -30.55
C PRO A 497 -4.03 -19.79 -31.64
N GLY A 498 -3.08 -20.67 -31.99
CA GLY A 498 -3.28 -21.77 -32.93
C GLY A 498 -3.65 -21.33 -34.35
N SER A 499 -3.91 -22.30 -35.23
CA SER A 499 -4.40 -22.03 -36.59
C SER A 499 -5.87 -21.56 -36.59
N HIS A 500 -6.62 -21.88 -35.53
CA HIS A 500 -8.01 -21.52 -35.30
C HIS A 500 -8.17 -20.93 -33.88
N PRO A 501 -8.92 -19.83 -33.68
CA PRO A 501 -9.06 -19.17 -32.38
C PRO A 501 -9.66 -20.03 -31.25
N SER A 502 -10.23 -21.20 -31.57
CA SER A 502 -10.77 -22.17 -30.62
C SER A 502 -9.80 -23.29 -30.22
N ASN A 503 -8.68 -23.49 -30.94
CA ASN A 503 -7.73 -24.58 -30.69
C ASN A 503 -6.33 -24.00 -30.43
N GLY A 504 -6.10 -23.49 -29.23
CA GLY A 504 -4.78 -23.02 -28.83
C GLY A 504 -3.76 -24.17 -28.82
N CYS A 505 -2.73 -24.10 -29.65
CA CYS A 505 -1.62 -25.05 -29.59
C CYS A 505 -0.73 -24.65 -28.40
N GLY A 506 -0.96 -25.32 -27.27
CA GLY A 506 -0.37 -24.97 -25.98
C GLY A 506 1.15 -24.86 -26.05
N TRP A 507 1.69 -23.70 -25.71
CA TRP A 507 3.09 -23.62 -25.31
C TRP A 507 3.20 -24.24 -23.91
N GLN A 508 3.80 -25.42 -23.81
CA GLN A 508 4.36 -25.95 -22.57
C GLN A 508 5.87 -25.76 -22.66
N GLY A 509 6.40 -24.88 -21.82
CA GLY A 509 7.84 -24.66 -21.67
C GLY A 509 8.47 -25.57 -20.65
#